data_AF-A0A243SJ51-F1
#
_entry.id   AF-A0A243SJ51-F1
#
_cell.length_a   1.000
_cell.length_b   1.000
_cell.length_c   1.000
_cell.angle_alpha   90.00
_cell.angle_beta   90.00
_cell.angle_gamma   90.00
#
_symmetry.space_group_name_H-M   'P 1'
#
loop_
_entity.id
_entity.type
_entity.pdbx_description
1 polymer ?
#
loop_
_entity_poly.entity_id
_entity_poly.type
_entity_poly.pdbx_seq_one_letter_code
_entity_poly.pdbx_strand_id
1 'polypeptide(L)'
;MKAINSLSLLVFLMLIMSSCNSIYAQGGFDNQKDALVKDSIYNKNKMKVLNFSMKDFDALFFEFFDKKASPTVLNKVEFYSYTIRIAIFSERLAALYPDQKAVAMESRNKWFAESYEDYLKIKNSQKN
;
A
#
# COMPACT_ATOMS: atom_id res chain seq x y z
N MET A 1 -1.09 31.49 45.90
CA MET A 1 -1.16 30.43 44.85
C MET A 1 -2.00 29.29 45.38
N LYS A 2 -3.07 28.89 44.70
CA LYS A 2 -3.88 27.73 45.12
C LYS A 2 -3.15 26.45 44.69
N ALA A 3 -2.83 25.59 45.65
CA ALA A 3 -2.20 24.30 45.37
C ALA A 3 -3.16 23.45 44.53
N ILE A 4 -2.71 23.02 43.36
CA ILE A 4 -3.48 22.11 42.51
C ILE A 4 -3.52 20.77 43.23
N ASN A 5 -4.72 20.30 43.57
CA ASN A 5 -4.90 19.05 44.30
C ASN A 5 -4.41 17.88 43.42
N SER A 6 -3.49 17.07 43.95
CA SER A 6 -2.82 15.99 43.19
C SER A 6 -3.81 15.02 42.52
N LEU A 7 -4.96 14.79 43.16
CA LEU A 7 -6.06 13.99 42.63
C LEU A 7 -6.72 14.62 41.39
N SER A 8 -6.85 15.95 41.37
CA SER A 8 -7.41 16.69 40.23
C SER A 8 -6.46 16.67 39.02
N LEU A 9 -5.15 16.68 39.25
CA LEU A 9 -4.14 16.58 38.20
C LEU A 9 -4.13 15.18 37.58
N LEU A 10 -4.30 14.13 38.41
CA LEU A 10 -4.37 12.74 37.97
C LEU A 10 -5.60 12.48 37.09
N VAL A 11 -6.77 12.98 37.48
CA VAL A 11 -8.01 12.85 36.70
C VAL A 11 -7.92 13.57 35.36
N PHE A 12 -7.30 14.77 35.34
CA PHE A 12 -7.07 15.51 34.10
C PHE A 12 -6.13 14.77 33.13
N LEU A 13 -5.07 14.11 33.64
CA LEU A 13 -4.16 13.29 32.83
C LEU A 13 -4.84 12.04 32.25
N MET A 14 -5.76 11.39 32.98
CA MET A 14 -6.50 10.24 32.48
C MET A 14 -7.46 10.61 31.32
N LEU A 15 -8.05 11.81 31.36
CA LEU A 15 -8.96 12.27 30.31
C LEU A 15 -8.25 12.54 28.97
N ILE A 16 -7.01 13.05 29.00
CA ILE A 16 -6.20 13.32 27.80
C ILE A 16 -5.82 12.02 27.06
N MET A 17 -5.56 10.94 27.80
CA MET A 17 -5.20 9.63 27.21
C MET A 17 -6.41 8.92 26.56
N SER A 18 -7.64 9.30 26.92
CA SER A 18 -8.87 8.70 26.38
C SER A 18 -9.24 9.22 24.97
N SER A 19 -8.81 10.44 24.61
CA SER A 19 -9.14 11.06 23.33
C SER A 19 -8.32 10.59 22.12
N CYS A 20 -7.30 9.75 22.28
CA CYS A 20 -6.39 9.39 21.18
C CYS A 20 -6.89 8.28 20.23
N ASN A 21 -8.05 7.66 20.46
CA ASN A 21 -8.39 6.37 19.82
C ASN A 21 -9.46 6.40 18.71
N SER A 22 -9.64 7.47 17.93
CA SER A 22 -10.74 7.50 16.93
C SER A 22 -10.44 7.98 15.51
N ILE A 23 -9.17 8.13 15.08
CA ILE A 23 -8.88 8.56 13.70
C ILE A 23 -8.80 7.37 12.69
N TYR A 24 -8.70 6.12 13.15
CA TYR A 24 -8.46 4.97 12.24
C TYR A 24 -9.71 4.32 11.62
N ALA A 25 -10.92 4.71 12.02
CA ALA A 25 -12.14 3.99 11.58
C ALA A 25 -12.61 4.37 10.16
N GLN A 26 -12.33 5.59 9.67
CA GLN A 26 -12.77 6.01 8.33
C GLN A 26 -11.92 5.40 7.21
N GLY A 27 -10.65 5.06 7.47
CA GLY A 27 -9.77 4.38 6.51
C GLY A 27 -10.06 2.89 6.34
N GLY A 28 -10.82 2.26 7.25
CA GLY A 28 -11.04 0.81 7.25
C GLY A 28 -11.90 0.30 6.08
N PHE A 29 -12.95 1.05 5.70
CA PHE A 29 -13.91 0.60 4.69
C PHE A 29 -13.36 0.66 3.27
N ASP A 30 -12.64 1.73 2.91
CA ASP A 30 -11.99 1.83 1.60
C ASP A 30 -10.78 0.91 1.49
N ASN A 31 -10.03 0.68 2.58
CA ASN A 31 -9.02 -0.38 2.64
C ASN A 31 -9.60 -1.77 2.41
N GLN A 32 -10.80 -2.06 2.94
CA GLN A 32 -11.47 -3.34 2.73
C GLN A 32 -11.90 -3.55 1.27
N LYS A 33 -12.44 -2.51 0.62
CA LYS A 33 -12.76 -2.56 -0.82
C LYS A 33 -11.51 -2.78 -1.65
N ASP A 34 -10.42 -2.12 -1.30
CA ASP A 34 -9.15 -2.22 -2.02
C ASP A 34 -8.51 -3.58 -1.83
N ALA A 35 -8.61 -4.17 -0.63
CA ALA A 35 -8.22 -5.55 -0.39
C ALA A 35 -8.97 -6.52 -1.32
N LEU A 36 -10.30 -6.40 -1.44
CA LEU A 36 -11.09 -7.26 -2.32
C LEU A 36 -10.68 -7.13 -3.80
N VAL A 37 -10.42 -5.91 -4.27
CA VAL A 37 -9.95 -5.67 -5.64
C VAL A 37 -8.56 -6.26 -5.85
N LYS A 38 -7.63 -6.01 -4.91
CA LYS A 38 -6.25 -6.54 -4.95
C LYS A 38 -6.25 -8.07 -4.95
N ASP A 39 -7.06 -8.71 -4.11
CA ASP A 39 -7.19 -10.17 -4.04
C ASP A 39 -7.78 -10.75 -5.32
N SER A 40 -8.80 -10.11 -5.89
CA SER A 40 -9.38 -10.51 -7.19
C SER A 40 -8.33 -10.46 -8.30
N ILE A 41 -7.53 -9.39 -8.35
CA ILE A 41 -6.45 -9.22 -9.32
C ILE A 41 -5.34 -10.26 -9.08
N TYR A 42 -4.96 -10.48 -7.83
CA TYR A 42 -3.93 -11.45 -7.45
C TYR A 42 -4.31 -12.83 -7.94
N ASN A 43 -5.50 -13.32 -7.59
CA ASN A 43 -5.96 -14.65 -7.96
C ASN A 43 -6.03 -14.84 -9.49
N LYS A 44 -6.48 -13.81 -10.23
CA LYS A 44 -6.56 -13.86 -11.69
C LYS A 44 -5.19 -13.88 -12.38
N ASN A 45 -4.18 -13.25 -11.79
CA ASN A 45 -2.89 -13.02 -12.44
C ASN A 45 -1.75 -13.88 -11.90
N LYS A 46 -1.89 -14.48 -10.71
CA LYS A 46 -0.83 -15.24 -10.04
C LYS A 46 -0.14 -16.23 -10.97
N MET A 47 -0.90 -17.15 -11.56
CA MET A 47 -0.35 -18.17 -12.44
C MET A 47 0.34 -17.59 -13.68
N LYS A 48 -0.17 -16.48 -14.23
CA LYS A 48 0.43 -15.82 -15.40
C LYS A 48 1.78 -15.19 -15.03
N VAL A 49 1.80 -14.43 -13.95
CA VAL A 49 3.00 -13.70 -13.50
C VAL A 49 4.09 -14.63 -13.00
N LEU A 50 3.73 -15.76 -12.38
CA LEU A 50 4.71 -16.79 -11.99
C LEU A 50 5.48 -17.36 -13.20
N ASN A 51 4.92 -17.26 -14.41
CA ASN A 51 5.55 -17.70 -15.66
C ASN A 51 6.24 -16.56 -16.43
N PHE A 52 6.30 -15.33 -15.90
CA PHE A 52 6.98 -14.23 -16.59
C PHE A 52 8.47 -14.49 -16.75
N SER A 53 9.05 -14.09 -17.87
CA SER A 53 10.49 -13.89 -17.96
C SER A 53 10.90 -12.61 -17.22
N MET A 54 12.20 -12.43 -16.97
CA MET A 54 12.70 -11.15 -16.45
C MET A 54 12.35 -9.99 -17.39
N LYS A 55 12.40 -10.22 -18.71
CA LYS A 55 12.02 -9.23 -19.71
C LYS A 55 10.54 -8.83 -19.61
N ASP A 56 9.64 -9.78 -19.35
CA ASP A 56 8.21 -9.48 -19.17
C ASP A 56 7.97 -8.65 -17.91
N PHE A 57 8.76 -8.91 -16.86
CA PHE A 57 8.75 -8.10 -15.65
C PHE A 57 9.29 -6.70 -15.88
N ASP A 58 10.43 -6.56 -16.55
CA ASP A 58 11.01 -5.25 -16.87
C ASP A 58 10.04 -4.42 -17.72
N ALA A 59 9.41 -5.04 -18.72
CA ALA A 59 8.38 -4.39 -19.53
C ALA A 59 7.18 -3.93 -18.68
N LEU A 60 6.67 -4.79 -17.79
CA LEU A 60 5.60 -4.42 -16.85
C LEU A 60 5.98 -3.26 -15.95
N PHE A 61 7.21 -3.32 -15.42
CA PHE A 61 7.73 -2.33 -14.49
C PHE A 61 7.85 -0.98 -15.19
N PHE A 62 8.56 -0.92 -16.32
CA PHE A 62 8.72 0.32 -17.08
C PHE A 62 7.38 0.88 -17.57
N GLU A 63 6.47 0.03 -18.08
CA GLU A 63 5.14 0.48 -18.49
C GLU A 63 4.37 1.15 -17.33
N PHE A 64 4.45 0.58 -16.12
CA PHE A 64 3.82 1.18 -14.95
C PHE A 64 4.44 2.54 -14.61
N PHE A 65 5.77 2.65 -14.62
CA PHE A 65 6.46 3.91 -14.32
C PHE A 65 6.19 4.99 -15.38
N ASP A 66 6.19 4.62 -16.66
CA ASP A 66 5.88 5.52 -17.76
C ASP A 66 4.44 6.05 -17.66
N LYS A 67 3.48 5.15 -17.40
CA LYS A 67 2.08 5.56 -17.16
C LYS A 67 1.93 6.41 -15.90
N LYS A 68 2.66 6.06 -14.83
CA LYS A 68 2.69 6.84 -13.59
C LYS A 68 3.35 8.20 -13.79
N ALA A 69 4.26 8.37 -14.73
CA ALA A 69 4.84 9.67 -15.10
C ALA A 69 3.93 10.47 -16.05
N SER A 70 3.09 9.79 -16.84
CA SER A 70 2.21 10.44 -17.80
C SER A 70 1.19 11.40 -17.17
N PRO A 71 0.65 12.37 -17.93
CA PRO A 71 -0.40 13.28 -17.45
C PRO A 71 -1.72 12.55 -17.13
N THR A 72 -1.89 11.35 -17.67
CA THR A 72 -3.10 10.55 -17.53
C THR A 72 -3.12 9.84 -16.17
N VAL A 73 -4.26 9.93 -15.48
CA VAL A 73 -4.48 9.21 -14.22
C VAL A 73 -4.94 7.79 -14.54
N LEU A 74 -4.21 6.79 -14.04
CA LEU A 74 -4.62 5.38 -14.09
C LEU A 74 -5.91 5.21 -13.30
N ASN A 75 -6.84 4.38 -13.77
CA ASN A 75 -7.98 4.02 -12.92
C ASN A 75 -7.57 3.05 -11.81
N LYS A 76 -8.41 2.89 -10.78
CA LYS A 76 -8.12 2.06 -9.60
C LYS A 76 -7.74 0.61 -9.97
N VAL A 77 -8.46 0.01 -10.93
CA VAL A 77 -8.21 -1.38 -11.34
C VAL A 77 -6.90 -1.51 -12.10
N GLU A 78 -6.58 -0.56 -12.97
CA GLU A 78 -5.29 -0.51 -13.68
C GLU A 78 -4.12 -0.35 -12.72
N PHE A 79 -4.22 0.62 -11.80
CA PHE A 79 -3.20 0.85 -10.78
C PHE A 79 -2.93 -0.40 -9.94
N TYR A 80 -3.99 -1.05 -9.44
CA TYR A 80 -3.85 -2.30 -8.70
C TYR A 80 -3.41 -3.47 -9.57
N SER A 81 -3.73 -3.48 -10.86
CA SER A 81 -3.23 -4.50 -11.80
C SER A 81 -1.71 -4.48 -11.88
N TYR A 82 -1.10 -3.30 -12.02
CA TYR A 82 0.36 -3.18 -12.08
C TYR A 82 1.01 -3.54 -10.74
N THR A 83 0.62 -2.87 -9.66
CA THR A 83 1.24 -3.05 -8.33
C THR A 83 1.17 -4.49 -7.85
N ILE A 84 0.01 -5.17 -8.01
CA ILE A 84 -0.16 -6.57 -7.61
C ILE A 84 0.63 -7.52 -8.50
N ARG A 85 0.72 -7.28 -9.82
CA ARG A 85 1.56 -8.10 -10.70
C ARG A 85 3.05 -7.96 -10.36
N ILE A 86 3.53 -6.76 -10.05
CA ILE A 86 4.91 -6.53 -9.58
C ILE A 86 5.14 -7.26 -8.25
N ALA A 87 4.16 -7.23 -7.35
CA ALA A 87 4.23 -7.92 -6.07
C ALA A 87 4.29 -9.45 -6.22
N ILE A 88 3.46 -10.04 -7.07
CA ILE A 88 3.50 -11.49 -7.36
C ILE A 88 4.87 -11.90 -7.89
N PHE A 89 5.46 -11.10 -8.78
CA PHE A 89 6.79 -11.41 -9.29
C PHE A 89 7.86 -11.36 -8.19
N SER A 90 7.72 -10.42 -7.24
CA SER A 90 8.58 -10.36 -6.05
C SER A 90 8.43 -11.62 -5.18
N GLU A 91 7.24 -12.20 -5.04
CA GLU A 91 7.06 -13.51 -4.36
C GLU A 91 7.82 -14.63 -5.07
N ARG A 92 7.83 -14.62 -6.40
CA ARG A 92 8.60 -15.59 -7.19
C ARG A 92 10.10 -15.42 -6.98
N LEU A 93 10.62 -14.20 -6.98
CA LEU A 93 12.03 -13.94 -6.68
C LEU A 93 12.41 -14.47 -5.29
N ALA A 94 11.51 -14.30 -4.30
CA ALA A 94 11.71 -14.83 -2.96
C ALA A 94 11.79 -16.37 -2.90
N ALA A 95 11.09 -17.05 -3.82
CA ALA A 95 11.14 -18.52 -3.96
C ALA A 95 12.37 -19.01 -4.73
N LEU A 96 12.82 -18.25 -5.73
CA LEU A 96 13.98 -18.59 -6.58
C LEU A 96 15.32 -18.27 -5.92
N TYR A 97 15.37 -17.24 -5.08
CA TYR A 97 16.60 -16.74 -4.46
C TYR A 97 16.43 -16.66 -2.93
N PRO A 98 16.61 -17.79 -2.20
CA PRO A 98 16.44 -17.83 -0.75
C PRO A 98 17.27 -16.79 0.00
N ASP A 99 18.49 -16.51 -0.47
CA ASP A 99 19.39 -15.52 0.13
C ASP A 99 18.87 -14.08 0.02
N GLN A 100 18.03 -13.80 -0.99
CA GLN A 100 17.38 -12.50 -1.21
C GLN A 100 15.91 -12.50 -0.80
N LYS A 101 15.43 -13.58 -0.16
CA LYS A 101 14.03 -13.77 0.21
C LYS A 101 13.48 -12.62 1.05
N ALA A 102 14.25 -12.15 2.03
CA ALA A 102 13.83 -11.05 2.90
C ALA A 102 13.54 -9.77 2.10
N VAL A 103 14.49 -9.36 1.25
CA VAL A 103 14.38 -8.18 0.39
C VAL A 103 13.22 -8.32 -0.61
N ALA A 104 13.08 -9.49 -1.22
CA ALA A 104 12.00 -9.77 -2.16
C ALA A 104 10.61 -9.75 -1.49
N MET A 105 10.48 -10.29 -0.28
CA MET A 105 9.23 -10.24 0.50
C MET A 105 8.91 -8.83 1.01
N GLU A 106 9.93 -8.05 1.37
CA GLU A 106 9.75 -6.65 1.71
C GLU A 106 9.24 -5.84 0.51
N SER A 107 9.87 -6.00 -0.66
CA SER A 107 9.41 -5.41 -1.93
C SER A 107 7.96 -5.78 -2.21
N ARG A 108 7.62 -7.08 -2.11
CA ARG A 108 6.26 -7.58 -2.27
C ARG A 108 5.27 -6.85 -1.35
N ASN A 109 5.59 -6.76 -0.06
CA ASN A 109 4.72 -6.11 0.92
C ASN A 109 4.55 -4.62 0.63
N LYS A 110 5.63 -3.94 0.21
CA LYS A 110 5.57 -2.54 -0.21
C LYS A 110 4.60 -2.36 -1.38
N TRP A 111 4.71 -3.19 -2.42
CA TRP A 111 3.82 -3.11 -3.58
C TRP A 111 2.36 -3.46 -3.24
N PHE A 112 2.12 -4.38 -2.31
CA PHE A 112 0.76 -4.65 -1.82
C PHE A 112 0.19 -3.51 -0.98
N ALA A 113 1.03 -2.77 -0.25
CA ALA A 113 0.62 -1.67 0.61
C ALA A 113 0.30 -0.39 -0.18
N GLU A 114 0.75 -0.27 -1.43
CA GLU A 114 0.43 0.88 -2.28
C GLU A 114 -1.08 1.14 -2.32
N SER A 115 -1.47 2.39 -2.08
CA SER A 115 -2.86 2.84 -2.07
C SER A 115 -3.16 3.69 -3.30
N TYR A 116 -4.29 3.41 -3.94
CA TYR A 116 -4.78 4.23 -5.04
C TYR A 116 -5.08 5.66 -4.59
N GLU A 117 -5.53 5.85 -3.35
CA GLU A 117 -5.78 7.18 -2.80
C GLU A 117 -4.49 8.00 -2.69
N ASP A 118 -3.42 7.38 -2.20
CA ASP A 118 -2.12 8.05 -2.08
C ASP A 118 -1.51 8.34 -3.46
N TYR A 119 -1.70 7.44 -4.43
CA TYR A 119 -1.38 7.70 -5.83
C TYR A 119 -2.11 8.94 -6.37
N LEU A 120 -3.41 9.09 -6.10
CA LEU A 120 -4.18 10.26 -6.51
C LEU A 120 -3.70 11.55 -5.83
N LYS A 121 -3.37 11.51 -4.53
CA LYS A 121 -2.81 12.66 -3.80
C LYS A 121 -1.51 13.14 -4.46
N ILE A 122 -0.58 12.21 -4.73
CA ILE A 122 0.69 12.53 -5.40
C ILE A 122 0.44 13.13 -6.78
N LYS A 123 -0.47 12.53 -7.56
CA LYS A 123 -0.80 13.03 -8.91
C LYS A 123 -1.38 14.44 -8.90
N ASN A 124 -2.25 14.73 -7.95
CA ASN A 124 -2.83 16.07 -7.79
C ASN A 124 -1.77 17.08 -7.35
N SER A 125 -0.86 16.71 -6.45
CA SER A 125 0.25 17.57 -6.03
C SER A 125 1.24 17.89 -7.15
N GLN A 126 1.44 16.98 -8.11
CA GLN A 126 2.33 17.21 -9.26
C GLN A 126 1.73 18.12 -10.35
N LYS A 127 0.42 18.37 -10.31
CA LYS A 127 -0.27 19.23 -11.27
C LYS A 127 -0.33 20.70 -10.82
N ASN A 128 -0.09 20.95 -9.53
CA ASN A 128 -0.02 22.27 -8.91
C ASN A 128 1.41 22.79 -8.90
#